data_AF-A0A6A9SEQ9-F1
#
_entry.id   AF-A0A6A9SEQ9-F1
#
_cell.length_a   1.000
_cell.length_b   1.000
_cell.length_c   1.000
_cell.angle_alpha   90.00
_cell.angle_beta   90.00
_cell.angle_gamma   90.00
#
_symmetry.space_group_name_H-M   'P 1'
#
loop_
_entity.id
_entity.type
_entity.pdbx_description
1 polymer ?
#
loop_
_entity_poly.entity_id
_entity_poly.type
_entity_poly.pdbx_seq_one_letter_code
_entity_poly.pdbx_strand_id
1 'polypeptide(L)'
;MTQTDLPPDRVEKKFEMWEETYSVDNLAEMTVDNIESAELQFLNEVRRLKTEYRPGRLVTPEMAKIHGKEPLTQAEFREVRRLIGDKSDQIQMNFTRAKGRRKREREQRKADYKADVAGRVADAITNVSISFELPKLK
;
A
#
# COMPACT_ATOMS: atom_id res chain seq x y z
N MET A 1 -33.80 23.14 -3.49
CA MET A 1 -32.69 22.33 -4.02
C MET A 1 -31.98 21.76 -2.81
N THR A 2 -31.99 20.45 -2.62
CA THR A 2 -31.22 19.78 -1.55
C THR A 2 -29.75 19.86 -1.93
N GLN A 3 -28.98 20.63 -1.15
CA GLN A 3 -27.52 20.64 -1.24
C GLN A 3 -27.05 19.22 -0.93
N THR A 4 -26.37 18.57 -1.88
CA THR A 4 -25.81 17.23 -1.69
C THR A 4 -24.39 17.40 -1.19
N ASP A 5 -24.05 16.77 -0.07
CA ASP A 5 -22.68 16.80 0.43
C ASP A 5 -21.73 16.07 -0.55
N LEU A 6 -20.57 16.68 -0.80
CA LEU A 6 -19.52 16.13 -1.64
C LEU A 6 -18.29 15.79 -0.77
N PRO A 7 -17.71 14.59 -0.91
CA PRO A 7 -18.16 13.51 -1.78
C PRO A 7 -19.43 12.82 -1.20
N PRO A 8 -20.22 12.14 -2.04
CA PRO A 8 -21.35 11.32 -1.59
C PRO A 8 -20.90 10.25 -0.58
N ASP A 9 -21.76 9.88 0.38
CA ASP A 9 -21.48 8.88 1.43
C ASP A 9 -20.86 7.58 0.90
N ARG A 10 -21.30 7.14 -0.28
CA ARG A 10 -20.79 5.91 -0.91
C ARG A 10 -19.30 6.04 -1.28
N VAL A 11 -18.87 7.21 -1.73
CA VAL A 11 -17.48 7.50 -2.06
C VAL A 11 -16.67 7.69 -0.77
N GLU A 12 -17.23 8.37 0.23
CA GLU A 12 -16.57 8.54 1.53
C GLU A 12 -16.29 7.20 2.21
N LYS A 13 -17.30 6.32 2.30
CA LYS A 13 -17.10 4.94 2.80
C LYS A 13 -16.06 4.15 2.02
N LYS A 14 -15.96 4.39 0.71
CA LYS A 14 -14.93 3.75 -0.12
C LYS A 14 -13.54 4.28 0.21
N PHE A 15 -13.42 5.57 0.54
CA PHE A 15 -12.16 6.17 0.99
C PHE A 15 -11.73 5.61 2.34
N GLU A 16 -12.63 5.53 3.32
CA GLU A 16 -12.35 4.93 4.63
C GLU A 16 -11.88 3.48 4.48
N MET A 17 -12.58 2.69 3.65
CA MET A 17 -12.20 1.31 3.36
C MET A 17 -10.82 1.21 2.72
N TRP A 18 -10.45 2.14 1.82
CA TRP A 18 -9.12 2.19 1.23
C TRP A 18 -8.04 2.58 2.25
N GLU A 19 -8.31 3.53 3.14
CA GLU A 19 -7.38 3.93 4.19
C GLU A 19 -7.08 2.79 5.16
N GLU A 20 -8.10 2.04 5.55
CA GLU A 20 -7.95 0.87 6.42
C GLU A 20 -7.22 -0.26 5.69
N THR A 21 -7.75 -0.68 4.54
CA THR A 21 -7.24 -1.86 3.80
C THR A 21 -5.81 -1.65 3.30
N TYR A 22 -5.53 -0.46 2.76
CA TYR A 22 -4.24 -0.11 2.16
C TYR A 22 -3.42 0.83 3.06
N SER A 23 -3.59 0.68 4.38
CA SER A 23 -2.71 1.32 5.35
C SER A 23 -1.28 0.78 5.23
N VAL A 24 -0.29 1.60 5.62
CA VAL A 24 1.12 1.19 5.56
C VAL A 24 1.38 -0.04 6.42
N ASP A 25 0.72 -0.14 7.59
CA ASP A 25 0.91 -1.25 8.51
C ASP A 25 0.35 -2.55 7.93
N ASN A 26 -0.89 -2.55 7.42
CA ASN A 26 -1.48 -3.74 6.80
C ASN A 26 -0.68 -4.19 5.56
N LEU A 27 -0.24 -3.24 4.74
CA LEU A 27 0.59 -3.55 3.57
C LEU A 27 1.96 -4.09 3.97
N ALA A 28 2.58 -3.59 5.04
CA ALA A 28 3.90 -4.02 5.48
C ALA A 28 3.92 -5.46 6.03
N GLU A 29 2.78 -6.02 6.44
CA GLU A 29 2.69 -7.43 6.82
C GLU A 29 2.88 -8.37 5.61
N MET A 30 2.57 -7.89 4.41
CA MET A 30 2.62 -8.66 3.17
C MET A 30 4.04 -8.78 2.58
N THR A 31 4.25 -9.73 1.67
CA THR A 31 5.47 -9.78 0.84
C THR A 31 5.46 -8.64 -0.19
N VAL A 32 6.63 -8.28 -0.75
CA VAL A 32 6.70 -7.21 -1.77
C VAL A 32 5.81 -7.52 -2.98
N ASP A 33 5.85 -8.77 -3.47
CA ASP A 33 5.04 -9.22 -4.61
C ASP A 33 3.53 -9.15 -4.32
N ASN A 34 3.12 -9.43 -3.07
CA ASN A 34 1.73 -9.28 -2.64
C ASN A 34 1.32 -7.80 -2.56
N ILE A 35 2.24 -6.91 -2.12
CA ILE A 35 2.00 -5.46 -2.12
C ILE A 35 1.79 -4.95 -3.56
N GLU A 36 2.60 -5.42 -4.52
CA GLU A 36 2.45 -5.09 -5.95
C GLU A 36 1.10 -5.58 -6.51
N SER A 37 0.71 -6.79 -6.16
CA SER A 37 -0.58 -7.35 -6.56
C SER A 37 -1.75 -6.55 -5.98
N ALA A 38 -1.67 -6.18 -4.70
CA ALA A 38 -2.66 -5.34 -4.03
C ALA A 38 -2.73 -3.92 -4.64
N GLU A 39 -1.59 -3.35 -5.04
CA GLU A 39 -1.53 -2.05 -5.72
C GLU A 39 -2.29 -2.09 -7.06
N LEU A 40 -2.10 -3.15 -7.85
CA LEU A 40 -2.84 -3.33 -9.11
C LEU A 40 -4.35 -3.49 -8.88
N GLN A 41 -4.75 -4.22 -7.83
CA GLN A 41 -6.16 -4.33 -7.45
C GLN A 41 -6.74 -2.96 -7.08
N PHE A 42 -6.04 -2.22 -6.24
CA PHE A 42 -6.41 -0.87 -5.84
C PHE A 42 -6.58 0.07 -7.05
N LEU A 43 -5.63 0.09 -7.98
CA LEU A 43 -5.71 0.91 -9.19
C LEU A 43 -6.92 0.56 -10.07
N ASN A 44 -7.29 -0.73 -10.12
CA ASN A 44 -8.50 -1.17 -10.81
C ASN A 44 -9.77 -0.70 -10.09
N GLU A 45 -9.81 -0.71 -8.76
CA GLU A 45 -10.92 -0.15 -7.99
C GLU A 45 -11.08 1.35 -8.22
N VAL A 46 -9.98 2.11 -8.18
CA VAL A 46 -9.97 3.55 -8.49
C VAL A 46 -10.53 3.79 -9.89
N ARG A 47 -10.09 3.02 -10.89
CA ARG A 47 -10.57 3.15 -12.27
C ARG A 47 -12.06 2.86 -12.38
N ARG A 48 -12.56 1.82 -11.72
CA ARG A 48 -13.98 1.47 -11.68
C ARG A 48 -14.79 2.60 -11.04
N LEU A 49 -14.39 3.06 -9.85
CA LEU A 49 -15.08 4.15 -9.15
C LEU A 49 -15.11 5.43 -9.98
N LYS A 50 -13.98 5.85 -10.55
CA LYS A 50 -13.96 7.03 -11.45
C LYS A 50 -14.93 6.83 -12.63
N THR A 51 -15.00 5.64 -13.21
CA THR A 51 -15.89 5.34 -14.34
C THR A 51 -17.36 5.52 -13.97
N GLU A 52 -17.79 5.08 -12.78
CA GLU A 52 -19.15 5.28 -12.26
C GLU A 52 -19.50 6.78 -12.22
N TYR A 53 -18.60 7.59 -11.68
CA TYR A 53 -18.76 9.05 -11.58
C TYR A 53 -18.39 9.82 -12.86
N ARG A 54 -18.33 9.16 -14.03
CA ARG A 54 -18.14 9.87 -15.31
C ARG A 54 -19.37 10.74 -15.61
N PRO A 55 -19.24 12.07 -15.78
CA PRO A 55 -20.38 12.95 -16.02
C PRO A 55 -21.13 12.64 -17.32
N GLY A 56 -20.43 12.19 -18.37
CA GLY A 56 -21.07 11.92 -19.67
C GLY A 56 -21.72 13.18 -20.26
N ARG A 57 -22.88 13.01 -20.91
CA ARG A 57 -23.73 14.11 -21.43
C ARG A 57 -24.79 14.57 -20.42
N LEU A 58 -24.68 14.17 -19.15
CA LEU A 58 -25.65 14.52 -18.11
C LEU A 58 -25.44 15.99 -17.73
N VAL A 59 -26.49 16.80 -17.89
CA VAL A 59 -26.43 18.25 -17.63
C VAL A 59 -27.09 18.60 -16.30
N THR A 60 -28.13 17.86 -15.90
CA THR A 60 -28.90 18.12 -14.66
C THR A 60 -28.97 16.89 -13.75
N PRO A 61 -29.19 17.10 -12.43
CA PRO A 61 -29.44 16.04 -11.45
C PRO A 61 -30.55 15.05 -11.86
N GLU A 62 -31.64 15.54 -12.45
CA GLU A 62 -32.78 14.72 -12.87
C GLU A 62 -32.38 13.76 -14.00
N MET A 63 -31.60 14.23 -14.97
CA MET A 63 -31.06 13.37 -16.03
C MET A 63 -30.15 12.30 -15.43
N ALA A 64 -29.28 12.67 -14.49
CA ALA A 64 -28.40 11.70 -13.83
C ALA A 64 -29.19 10.60 -13.11
N LYS A 65 -30.25 10.99 -12.40
CA LYS A 65 -31.18 10.05 -11.75
C LYS A 65 -31.87 9.11 -12.74
N ILE A 66 -32.37 9.64 -13.87
CA ILE A 66 -32.99 8.83 -14.94
C ILE A 66 -32.01 7.78 -15.48
N HIS A 67 -30.73 8.13 -15.56
CA HIS A 67 -29.67 7.22 -16.00
C HIS A 67 -29.10 6.32 -14.87
N GLY A 68 -29.79 6.23 -13.73
CA GLY A 68 -29.38 5.37 -12.62
C GLY A 68 -28.14 5.84 -11.88
N LYS A 69 -27.76 7.12 -12.03
CA LYS A 69 -26.66 7.73 -11.29
C LYS A 69 -27.18 8.57 -10.14
N GLU A 70 -26.27 8.93 -9.25
CA GLU A 70 -26.55 9.93 -8.22
C GLU A 70 -26.98 11.26 -8.88
N PRO A 71 -27.96 11.97 -8.29
CA PRO A 71 -28.53 13.19 -8.83
C PRO A 71 -27.57 14.38 -8.63
N LEU A 72 -26.42 14.32 -9.28
CA LEU A 72 -25.38 15.33 -9.25
C LEU A 72 -25.39 16.12 -10.55
N THR A 73 -25.01 17.39 -10.46
CA THR A 73 -24.69 18.24 -11.59
C THR A 73 -23.39 17.78 -12.26
N GLN A 74 -23.16 18.25 -13.49
CA GLN A 74 -21.92 17.94 -14.21
C GLN A 74 -20.66 18.42 -13.47
N ALA A 75 -20.75 19.56 -12.77
CA ALA A 75 -19.65 20.10 -11.99
C ALA A 75 -19.35 19.22 -10.76
N GLU A 76 -20.39 18.79 -10.05
CA GLU A 76 -20.27 17.89 -8.90
C GLU A 76 -19.69 16.53 -9.29
N PHE A 77 -20.10 15.94 -10.42
CA PHE A 77 -19.45 14.72 -10.94
C PHE A 77 -17.95 14.90 -11.21
N ARG A 78 -17.54 16.05 -11.75
CA ARG A 78 -16.12 16.34 -11.96
C ARG A 78 -15.39 16.48 -10.64
N GLU A 79 -16.03 17.12 -9.66
CA GLU A 79 -15.45 17.32 -8.33
C GLU A 79 -15.27 15.99 -7.60
N VAL A 80 -16.28 15.11 -7.60
CA VAL A 80 -16.16 13.76 -7.04
C VAL A 80 -15.02 12.98 -7.71
N ARG A 81 -14.89 13.05 -9.04
CA ARG A 81 -13.77 12.41 -9.76
C ARG A 81 -12.40 12.97 -9.39
N ARG A 82 -12.33 14.27 -9.08
CA ARG A 82 -11.12 14.94 -8.61
C ARG A 82 -10.75 14.42 -7.22
N LEU A 83 -11.71 14.41 -6.28
CA LEU A 83 -11.55 13.88 -4.94
C LEU A 83 -11.10 12.40 -4.94
N ILE A 84 -11.67 11.56 -5.82
CA ILE A 84 -11.22 10.16 -6.00
C ILE A 84 -9.76 10.11 -6.47
N GLY A 85 -9.35 11.03 -7.35
CA GLY A 85 -7.95 11.15 -7.79
C GLY A 85 -7.03 11.51 -6.64
N ASP A 86 -7.34 12.58 -5.92
CA ASP A 86 -6.54 13.05 -4.78
C ASP A 86 -6.38 11.95 -3.72
N LYS A 87 -7.48 11.26 -3.38
CA LYS A 87 -7.44 10.15 -2.43
C LYS A 87 -6.60 8.99 -2.95
N SER A 88 -6.74 8.67 -4.23
CA SER A 88 -5.94 7.62 -4.88
C SER A 88 -4.44 7.90 -4.73
N ASP A 89 -4.03 9.14 -4.97
CA ASP A 89 -2.62 9.53 -4.91
C ASP A 89 -2.09 9.43 -3.48
N GLN A 90 -2.89 9.81 -2.47
CA GLN A 90 -2.55 9.62 -1.06
C GLN A 90 -2.32 8.14 -0.72
N ILE A 91 -3.23 7.26 -1.15
CA ILE A 91 -3.13 5.82 -0.87
C ILE A 91 -1.95 5.18 -1.62
N GLN A 92 -1.64 5.59 -2.86
CA GLN A 92 -0.45 5.12 -3.60
C GLN A 92 0.86 5.38 -2.84
N MET A 93 0.94 6.48 -2.09
CA MET A 93 2.10 6.74 -1.24
C MET A 93 2.28 5.67 -0.16
N ASN A 94 1.20 5.06 0.34
CA ASN A 94 1.27 3.99 1.34
C ASN A 94 1.92 2.73 0.77
N PHE A 95 1.58 2.34 -0.47
CA PHE A 95 2.24 1.22 -1.16
C PHE A 95 3.75 1.44 -1.28
N THR A 96 4.17 2.63 -1.69
CA THR A 96 5.61 2.98 -1.78
C THR A 96 6.28 2.88 -0.42
N ARG A 97 5.66 3.43 0.63
CA ARG A 97 6.17 3.38 2.02
C ARG A 97 6.28 1.94 2.53
N ALA A 98 5.26 1.11 2.31
CA ALA A 98 5.22 -0.28 2.74
C ALA A 98 6.31 -1.13 2.06
N LYS A 99 6.48 -1.01 0.73
CA LYS A 99 7.58 -1.66 0.00
C LYS A 99 8.94 -1.23 0.54
N GLY A 100 9.12 0.07 0.80
CA GLY A 100 10.35 0.62 1.37
C GLY A 100 10.65 0.12 2.78
N ARG A 101 9.63 -0.04 3.65
CA ARG A 101 9.76 -0.66 4.97
C ARG A 101 10.19 -2.12 4.84
N ARG A 102 9.53 -2.90 3.98
CA ARG A 102 9.83 -4.32 3.79
C ARG A 102 11.21 -4.60 3.22
N LYS A 103 11.66 -3.77 2.29
CA LYS A 103 13.02 -3.86 1.75
C LYS A 103 14.06 -3.65 2.84
N ARG A 104 13.90 -2.63 3.68
CA ARG A 104 14.80 -2.35 4.82
C ARG A 104 14.82 -3.48 5.84
N GLU A 105 13.66 -4.01 6.22
CA GLU A 105 13.59 -5.17 7.13
C GLU A 105 14.31 -6.39 6.55
N ARG A 106 14.18 -6.65 5.25
CA ARG A 106 14.86 -7.76 4.59
C ARG A 106 16.38 -7.56 4.54
N GLU A 107 16.83 -6.32 4.31
CA GLU A 107 18.25 -5.97 4.31
C GLU A 107 18.87 -6.11 5.70
N GLN A 108 18.16 -5.67 6.75
CA GLN A 108 18.57 -5.85 8.14
C GLN A 108 18.69 -7.34 8.50
N ARG A 109 17.67 -8.16 8.23
CA ARG A 109 17.74 -9.61 8.50
C ARG A 109 18.90 -10.30 7.76
N LYS A 110 19.20 -9.86 6.54
CA LYS A 110 20.36 -10.37 5.79
C LYS A 110 21.68 -9.95 6.43
N ALA A 111 21.78 -8.72 6.92
CA ALA A 111 22.97 -8.23 7.63
C ALA A 111 23.17 -9.00 8.94
N ASP A 112 22.12 -9.18 9.72
CA ASP A 112 22.14 -9.93 10.99
C ASP A 112 22.54 -11.39 10.78
N TYR A 113 21.97 -12.05 9.76
CA TYR A 113 22.33 -13.42 9.39
C TYR A 113 23.81 -13.54 9.01
N LYS A 114 24.34 -12.58 8.22
CA LYS A 114 25.76 -12.58 7.86
C LYS A 114 26.65 -12.38 9.09
N ALA A 115 26.27 -11.52 10.02
CA ALA A 115 27.00 -11.28 11.25
C ALA A 115 27.02 -12.53 12.15
N ASP A 116 25.88 -13.21 12.32
CA ASP A 116 25.78 -14.47 13.08
C ASP A 116 26.67 -15.58 12.48
N VAL A 117 26.61 -15.78 11.16
CA VAL A 117 27.48 -16.77 10.49
C VAL A 117 28.96 -16.42 10.66
N ALA A 118 29.34 -15.16 10.52
CA ALA A 118 30.72 -14.72 10.71
C ALA A 118 31.21 -14.95 12.15
N GLY A 119 30.38 -14.64 13.15
CA GLY A 119 30.67 -14.92 14.56
C GLY A 119 30.89 -16.41 14.83
N ARG A 120 30.00 -17.28 14.32
CA ARG A 120 30.15 -18.74 14.46
C ARG A 120 31.44 -19.29 13.85
N VAL A 121 31.85 -18.76 12.69
CA VAL A 121 33.11 -19.17 12.05
C VAL A 121 34.32 -18.69 12.86
N ALA A 122 34.31 -17.46 13.38
CA ALA A 122 35.37 -16.95 14.22
C ALA A 122 35.53 -17.78 15.51
N ASP A 123 34.42 -18.11 16.18
CA ASP A 123 34.41 -18.94 17.38
C ASP A 123 34.86 -20.38 17.11
N ALA A 124 34.57 -20.93 15.93
CA ALA A 124 35.06 -22.25 15.54
C ALA A 124 36.59 -22.25 15.34
N ILE A 125 37.15 -21.22 14.71
CA ILE A 125 38.60 -21.12 14.48
C ILE A 125 39.35 -20.93 15.81
N THR A 126 38.84 -20.07 16.71
CA THR A 126 39.47 -19.82 18.01
C THR A 126 39.42 -21.04 18.92
N ASN A 127 38.30 -21.78 18.96
CA ASN A 127 38.20 -23.00 19.75
C ASN A 127 39.07 -24.16 19.21
N VAL A 128 39.24 -24.28 17.89
CA VAL A 128 40.17 -25.27 17.30
C VAL A 128 41.64 -24.93 17.61
N SER A 129 41.97 -23.64 17.74
CA SER A 129 43.35 -23.18 17.96
C SER A 129 43.90 -23.38 19.39
N ILE A 130 43.05 -23.73 20.37
CA ILE A 130 43.46 -23.85 21.78
C ILE A 130 43.84 -25.30 22.16
N SER A 131 43.51 -26.29 21.33
CA SER A 131 43.71 -27.72 21.63
C SER A 131 45.09 -28.32 21.25
N PHE A 132 46.05 -27.53 20.80
CA PHE A 132 47.42 -28.03 20.52
C PHE A 132 48.33 -27.80 21.73
N GLU A 133 48.22 -28.65 22.76
CA GLU A 133 49.29 -28.80 23.74
C GLU A 133 50.46 -29.53 23.08
N LEU A 134 51.52 -28.78 22.73
CA LEU A 134 52.79 -29.34 22.26
C LEU A 134 53.44 -30.15 23.40
N PRO A 135 53.78 -31.44 23.19
CA PRO A 135 54.44 -32.23 24.21
C PRO A 135 55.82 -31.65 24.52
N LYS A 136 56.09 -31.43 25.81
CA LYS A 136 57.39 -30.91 26.28
C LYS A 136 58.48 -31.93 25.94
N LEU A 137 59.44 -31.49 25.12
CA LEU A 137 60.65 -32.26 24.82
C LEU A 137 61.49 -32.39 26.11
N LYS A 138 61.79 -33.64 26.48
CA LYS A 138 62.71 -34.01 27.57
C LYS A 138 64.16 -33.94 27.09
#